data_AF-A0A484KZA9-F1
#
_entry.id   AF-A0A484KZA9-F1
#
_cell.length_a   1.000
_cell.length_b   1.000
_cell.length_c   1.000
_cell.angle_alpha   90.00
_cell.angle_beta   90.00
_cell.angle_gamma   90.00
#
_symmetry.space_group_name_H-M   'P 1'
#
loop_
_entity.id
_entity.type
_entity.pdbx_description
1 polymer ?
#
loop_
_entity_poly.entity_id
_entity_poly.type
_entity_poly.pdbx_seq_one_letter_code
_entity_poly.pdbx_strand_id
1 'polypeptide(L)'
;MSEANTDIDVIHSWSAPRSLSTSLMYSFAQRDDTEVLDEPLYAYFLKVTGAKRPYRDAVLSNMECDGNKVVKDIIFGPGEKKFRYCKHMAKQHLPGLTDELMKRGKHFILIRNPIEILPSFDEHVPSSFLELGLGDLVSLYSELSRLGKPPPVIDAADLRTDPEV
;
A
#
# COMPACT_ATOMS: atom_id res chain seq x y z
N MET A 1 3.29 -9.95 -33.39
CA MET A 1 2.92 -10.96 -32.38
C MET A 1 2.16 -10.23 -31.30
N SER A 2 0.85 -10.46 -31.19
CA SER A 2 0.02 -9.84 -30.16
C SER A 2 0.22 -10.62 -28.86
N GLU A 3 1.05 -10.12 -27.96
CA GLU A 3 1.09 -10.66 -26.61
C GLU A 3 -0.28 -10.39 -25.96
N ALA A 4 -0.92 -11.48 -25.54
CA ALA A 4 -2.19 -11.44 -24.86
C ALA A 4 -2.04 -10.58 -23.61
N ASN A 5 -2.82 -9.51 -23.54
CA ASN A 5 -3.01 -8.70 -22.34
C ASN A 5 -3.49 -9.66 -21.24
N THR A 6 -2.56 -10.15 -20.41
CA THR A 6 -2.84 -11.15 -19.39
C THR A 6 -3.54 -10.42 -18.26
N ASP A 7 -4.67 -10.97 -17.81
CA ASP A 7 -5.41 -10.40 -16.68
C ASP A 7 -4.50 -10.48 -15.44
N ILE A 8 -4.11 -9.33 -14.91
CA ILE A 8 -3.10 -9.23 -13.85
C ILE A 8 -3.73 -9.40 -12.48
N ASP A 9 -3.18 -10.32 -11.67
CA ASP A 9 -3.63 -10.56 -10.31
C ASP A 9 -2.99 -9.54 -9.37
N VAL A 10 -3.79 -8.58 -8.88
CA VAL A 10 -3.30 -7.53 -7.97
C VAL A 10 -3.32 -7.99 -6.51
N ILE A 11 -2.24 -7.74 -5.79
CA ILE A 11 -2.06 -7.98 -4.36
C ILE A 11 -1.82 -6.63 -3.67
N HIS A 12 -2.70 -6.25 -2.75
CA HIS A 12 -2.61 -5.04 -1.95
C HIS A 12 -2.05 -5.35 -0.56
N SER A 13 -0.90 -4.76 -0.26
CA SER A 13 -0.30 -4.77 1.07
C SER A 13 -0.57 -3.43 1.76
N TRP A 14 -1.47 -3.43 2.74
CA TRP A 14 -1.77 -2.25 3.54
C TRP A 14 -0.95 -2.24 4.83
N SER A 15 -0.24 -1.16 5.11
CA SER A 15 0.60 -1.06 6.31
C SER A 15 0.54 0.30 6.97
N ALA A 16 0.80 0.32 8.27
CA ALA A 16 1.23 1.54 8.96
C ALA A 16 2.71 1.81 8.66
N PRO A 17 3.19 3.06 8.77
CA PRO A 17 4.62 3.35 8.65
C PRO A 17 5.49 2.47 9.56
N ARG A 18 6.72 2.18 9.12
CA ARG A 18 7.73 1.40 9.89
C ARG A 18 7.35 -0.07 10.17
N SER A 19 6.43 -0.64 9.40
CA SER A 19 5.98 -2.03 9.50
C SER A 19 6.67 -3.00 8.53
N LEU A 20 7.93 -2.74 8.14
CA LEU A 20 8.71 -3.58 7.19
C LEU A 20 8.09 -3.75 5.77
N SER A 21 7.09 -2.94 5.41
CA SER A 21 6.41 -3.07 4.11
C SER A 21 7.32 -2.83 2.90
N THR A 22 8.34 -1.98 3.02
CA THR A 22 9.36 -1.79 1.97
C THR A 22 10.22 -3.03 1.78
N SER A 23 10.66 -3.69 2.88
CA SER A 23 11.42 -4.93 2.79
C SER A 23 10.59 -6.05 2.14
N LEU A 24 9.32 -6.16 2.53
CA LEU A 24 8.40 -7.14 1.91
C LEU A 24 8.17 -6.84 0.42
N MET A 25 8.02 -5.57 0.04
CA MET A 25 7.94 -5.18 -1.37
C MET A 25 9.18 -5.61 -2.15
N TYR A 26 10.39 -5.43 -1.62
CA TYR A 26 11.60 -5.89 -2.29
C TYR A 26 11.64 -7.41 -2.44
N SER A 27 11.14 -8.19 -1.47
CA SER A 27 11.02 -9.64 -1.61
C SER A 27 10.11 -10.03 -2.78
N PHE A 28 8.95 -9.37 -2.94
CA PHE A 28 8.09 -9.59 -4.11
C PHE A 28 8.74 -9.15 -5.43
N ALA A 29 9.52 -8.06 -5.41
CA ALA A 29 10.23 -7.56 -6.58
C ALA A 29 11.33 -8.52 -7.09
N GLN A 30 11.81 -9.46 -6.26
CA GLN A 30 12.75 -10.49 -6.69
C GLN A 30 12.09 -11.69 -7.39
N ARG A 31 10.75 -11.74 -7.45
CA ARG A 31 10.04 -12.84 -8.11
C ARG A 31 9.88 -12.56 -9.60
N ASP A 32 10.23 -13.52 -10.44
CA ASP A 32 10.10 -13.40 -11.90
C ASP A 32 8.66 -13.20 -12.39
N ASP A 33 7.68 -13.57 -11.58
CA ASP A 33 6.25 -13.54 -11.89
C ASP A 33 5.52 -12.30 -11.35
N THR A 34 6.25 -11.36 -10.73
CA THR A 34 5.66 -10.22 -10.02
C THR A 34 6.28 -8.89 -10.44
N GLU A 35 5.43 -7.89 -10.65
CA GLU A 35 5.82 -6.48 -10.70
C GLU A 35 5.35 -5.74 -9.45
N VAL A 36 6.03 -4.67 -9.05
CA VAL A 36 5.75 -3.97 -7.79
C VAL A 36 5.44 -2.49 -8.01
N LEU A 37 4.53 -1.95 -7.21
CA LEU A 37 4.23 -0.52 -7.10
C LEU A 37 4.49 -0.03 -5.67
N ASP A 38 5.39 0.94 -5.52
CA ASP A 38 5.69 1.58 -4.23
C ASP A 38 4.79 2.80 -4.02
N GLU A 39 3.85 2.70 -3.08
CA GLU A 39 2.93 3.76 -2.66
C GLU A 39 2.26 4.50 -3.83
N PRO A 40 1.55 3.80 -4.75
CA PRO A 40 1.03 4.41 -5.97
C PRO A 40 0.02 5.56 -5.70
N LEU A 41 -0.61 5.57 -4.53
CA LEU A 41 -1.58 6.60 -4.11
C LEU A 41 -0.94 7.81 -3.40
N TYR A 42 0.40 7.86 -3.26
CA TYR A 42 1.04 8.88 -2.44
C TYR A 42 0.86 10.31 -2.97
N ALA A 43 0.98 10.53 -4.28
CA ALA A 43 0.77 11.85 -4.87
C ALA A 43 -0.69 12.33 -4.74
N TYR A 44 -1.65 11.43 -4.94
CA TYR A 44 -3.06 11.70 -4.64
C TYR A 44 -3.25 12.10 -3.17
N PHE A 45 -2.64 11.38 -2.23
CA PHE A 45 -2.67 11.71 -0.81
C PHE A 45 -2.11 13.10 -0.53
N LEU A 46 -0.93 13.44 -1.06
CA LEU A 46 -0.28 14.75 -0.88
C LEU A 46 -1.08 15.91 -1.49
N LYS A 47 -1.77 15.65 -2.60
CA LYS A 47 -2.62 16.63 -3.27
C LYS A 47 -3.90 16.90 -2.47
N VAL A 48 -4.59 15.85 -2.03
CA VAL A 48 -5.88 15.99 -1.31
C VAL A 48 -5.67 16.55 0.10
N THR A 49 -4.69 16.03 0.83
CA THR A 49 -4.48 16.44 2.24
C THR A 49 -3.69 17.72 2.38
N GLY A 50 -2.93 18.13 1.36
CA GLY A 50 -1.97 19.23 1.46
C GLY A 50 -0.82 18.95 2.42
N ALA A 51 -0.60 17.69 2.82
CA ALA A 51 0.44 17.30 3.76
C ALA A 51 1.82 17.80 3.29
N LYS A 52 2.53 18.49 4.19
CA LYS A 52 3.90 18.93 3.94
C LYS A 52 4.84 17.78 4.24
N ARG A 53 5.55 17.31 3.21
CA ARG A 53 6.53 16.22 3.28
C ARG A 53 7.79 16.60 2.52
N PRO A 54 8.96 16.05 2.89
CA PRO A 54 10.14 16.14 2.06
C PRO A 54 9.82 15.70 0.62
N TYR A 55 10.40 16.39 -0.36
CA TYR A 55 10.23 16.08 -1.79
C TYR A 55 8.79 16.12 -2.33
N ARG A 56 7.86 16.75 -1.62
CA ARG A 56 6.44 16.85 -2.04
C ARG A 56 6.29 17.29 -3.49
N ASP A 57 6.94 18.37 -3.90
CA ASP A 57 6.76 18.92 -5.25
C ASP A 57 7.31 17.97 -6.32
N ALA A 58 8.39 17.25 -6.03
CA ALA A 58 8.94 16.23 -6.92
C ALA A 58 8.02 15.00 -7.02
N VAL A 59 7.37 14.59 -5.92
CA VAL A 59 6.36 13.53 -5.93
C VAL A 59 5.16 13.94 -6.80
N LEU A 60 4.66 15.16 -6.60
CA LEU A 60 3.50 15.67 -7.35
C LEU A 60 3.81 15.91 -8.83
N SER A 61 5.07 16.18 -9.20
CA SER A 61 5.45 16.34 -10.61
C SER A 61 5.63 15.01 -11.34
N ASN A 62 6.02 13.95 -10.62
CA ASN A 62 6.43 12.69 -11.23
C ASN A 62 5.37 11.57 -11.14
N MET A 63 4.34 11.73 -10.31
CA MET A 63 3.31 10.71 -10.08
C MET A 63 1.92 11.23 -10.44
N GLU A 64 1.03 10.32 -10.84
CA GLU A 64 -0.39 10.65 -11.08
C GLU A 64 -1.07 11.07 -9.77
N CYS A 65 -1.76 12.21 -9.84
CA CYS A 65 -2.37 12.88 -8.70
C CYS A 65 -3.88 12.65 -8.62
N ASP A 66 -4.50 12.09 -9.66
CA ASP A 66 -5.88 11.63 -9.66
C ASP A 66 -5.94 10.17 -9.17
N GLY A 67 -6.39 9.97 -7.93
CA GLY A 67 -6.46 8.66 -7.31
C GLY A 67 -7.29 7.64 -8.11
N ASN A 68 -8.35 8.07 -8.81
CA ASN A 68 -9.17 7.15 -9.58
C ASN A 68 -8.48 6.71 -10.88
N LYS A 69 -7.66 7.58 -11.49
CA LYS A 69 -6.77 7.18 -12.58
C LYS A 69 -5.67 6.24 -12.10
N VAL A 70 -5.09 6.50 -10.92
CA VAL A 70 -4.13 5.58 -10.31
C VAL A 70 -4.75 4.19 -10.15
N VAL A 71 -5.96 4.09 -9.58
CA VAL A 71 -6.64 2.80 -9.40
C VAL A 71 -6.89 2.11 -10.74
N LYS A 72 -7.45 2.83 -11.71
CA LYS A 72 -7.86 2.24 -12.99
C LYS A 72 -6.68 1.90 -13.90
N ASP A 73 -5.79 2.86 -14.12
CA ASP A 73 -4.82 2.83 -15.20
C ASP A 73 -3.42 2.36 -14.73
N ILE A 74 -3.14 2.43 -13.42
CA ILE A 74 -1.84 2.02 -12.84
C ILE A 74 -1.98 0.74 -12.02
N ILE A 75 -2.86 0.70 -11.02
CA ILE A 75 -3.05 -0.47 -10.16
C ILE A 75 -3.70 -1.61 -10.95
N PHE A 76 -4.80 -1.34 -11.66
CA PHE A 76 -5.51 -2.33 -12.48
C PHE A 76 -5.27 -2.19 -13.99
N GLY A 77 -4.30 -1.37 -14.37
CA GLY A 77 -3.89 -1.23 -15.77
C GLY A 77 -3.21 -2.49 -16.31
N PRO A 78 -2.92 -2.54 -17.62
CA PRO A 78 -2.11 -3.60 -18.22
C PRO A 78 -0.80 -3.81 -17.47
N GLY A 79 -0.32 -5.05 -17.41
CA GLY A 79 0.99 -5.40 -16.83
C GLY A 79 1.66 -6.51 -17.63
N GLU A 80 2.95 -6.72 -17.36
CA GLU A 80 3.77 -7.71 -18.08
C GLU A 80 3.92 -9.02 -17.30
N LYS A 81 3.60 -8.97 -15.99
CA LYS A 81 3.74 -10.08 -15.06
C LYS A 81 2.38 -10.62 -14.63
N LYS A 82 2.41 -11.85 -14.10
CA LYS A 82 1.20 -12.51 -13.58
C LYS A 82 0.62 -11.75 -12.39
N PHE A 83 1.48 -11.27 -11.50
CA PHE A 83 1.08 -10.59 -10.28
C PHE A 83 1.57 -9.15 -10.26
N ARG A 84 0.76 -8.26 -9.68
CA ARG A 84 1.16 -6.90 -9.31
C ARG A 84 1.03 -6.71 -7.81
N TYR A 85 2.13 -6.45 -7.14
CA TYR A 85 2.15 -6.16 -5.71
C TYR A 85 2.13 -4.65 -5.47
N CYS A 86 1.07 -4.15 -4.85
CA CYS A 86 0.91 -2.76 -4.48
C CYS A 86 1.18 -2.56 -3.00
N LYS A 87 2.28 -1.89 -2.66
CA LYS A 87 2.59 -1.50 -1.29
C LYS A 87 1.91 -0.17 -0.97
N HIS A 88 1.04 -0.17 0.03
CA HIS A 88 0.27 1.00 0.44
C HIS A 88 0.56 1.39 1.88
N MET A 89 0.52 2.69 2.15
CA MET A 89 0.31 3.19 3.52
C MET A 89 -1.20 3.33 3.75
N ALA A 90 -1.70 2.81 4.87
CA ALA A 90 -3.13 2.79 5.18
C ALA A 90 -3.80 4.17 5.05
N LYS A 91 -3.13 5.22 5.54
CA LYS A 91 -3.60 6.62 5.46
C LYS A 91 -3.73 7.20 4.04
N GLN A 92 -3.23 6.51 3.02
CA GLN A 92 -3.41 6.90 1.62
C GLN A 92 -4.77 6.47 1.06
N HIS A 93 -5.49 5.59 1.76
CA HIS A 93 -6.87 5.27 1.45
C HIS A 93 -7.80 6.39 1.92
N LEU A 94 -7.93 7.42 1.09
CA LEU A 94 -8.75 8.59 1.38
C LEU A 94 -10.19 8.44 0.84
N PRO A 95 -11.18 9.13 1.45
CA PRO A 95 -12.51 9.25 0.87
C PRO A 95 -12.46 9.85 -0.54
N GLY A 96 -13.24 9.27 -1.47
CA GLY A 96 -13.33 9.73 -2.87
C GLY A 96 -12.58 8.85 -3.88
N LEU A 97 -11.82 7.87 -3.41
CA LEU A 97 -11.38 6.75 -4.25
C LEU A 97 -12.55 5.85 -4.62
N THR A 98 -12.51 5.28 -5.81
CA THR A 98 -13.45 4.27 -6.29
C THR A 98 -13.42 3.03 -5.39
N ASP A 99 -14.59 2.45 -5.16
CA ASP A 99 -14.74 1.22 -4.38
C ASP A 99 -14.13 -0.02 -5.07
N GLU A 100 -13.81 0.08 -6.36
CA GLU A 100 -13.04 -0.91 -7.11
C GLU A 100 -11.71 -1.24 -6.43
N LEU A 101 -11.06 -0.24 -5.79
CA LEU A 101 -9.81 -0.43 -5.05
C LEU A 101 -9.94 -1.48 -3.93
N MET A 102 -11.10 -1.57 -3.28
CA MET A 102 -11.34 -2.48 -2.17
C MET A 102 -12.09 -3.76 -2.60
N LYS A 103 -12.75 -3.74 -3.75
CA LYS A 103 -13.50 -4.89 -4.28
C LYS A 103 -12.64 -5.86 -5.08
N ARG A 104 -11.60 -5.37 -5.76
CA ARG A 104 -10.74 -6.13 -6.68
C ARG A 104 -9.38 -6.42 -6.07
N GLY A 105 -8.75 -7.49 -6.58
CA GLY A 105 -7.46 -7.95 -6.06
C GLY A 105 -7.58 -8.67 -4.72
N LYS A 106 -6.43 -9.07 -4.18
CA LYS A 106 -6.28 -9.68 -2.86
C LYS A 106 -5.72 -8.65 -1.89
N HIS A 107 -6.27 -8.57 -0.70
CA HIS A 107 -5.82 -7.63 0.32
C HIS A 107 -5.25 -8.38 1.52
N PHE A 108 -4.15 -7.87 2.07
CA PHE A 108 -3.73 -8.22 3.42
C PHE A 108 -3.25 -6.96 4.15
N ILE A 109 -3.24 -7.05 5.47
CA ILE A 109 -2.81 -5.99 6.36
C ILE A 109 -1.55 -6.42 7.08
N LEU A 110 -0.52 -5.57 7.02
CA LEU A 110 0.74 -5.74 7.75
C LEU A 110 0.75 -4.80 8.95
N ILE A 111 0.78 -5.38 10.15
CA ILE A 111 0.84 -4.65 11.41
C ILE A 111 2.22 -4.78 12.05
N ARG A 112 2.51 -3.87 12.98
CA ARG A 112 3.65 -3.99 13.88
C ARG A 112 3.26 -3.38 15.21
N ASN A 113 3.84 -3.89 16.29
CA ASN A 113 3.65 -3.32 17.62
C ASN A 113 3.96 -1.81 17.61
N PRO A 114 2.97 -0.95 17.94
CA PRO A 114 3.14 0.50 17.87
C PRO A 114 4.19 1.03 18.86
N ILE A 115 4.50 0.30 19.94
CA ILE A 115 5.54 0.69 20.88
C ILE A 115 6.93 0.57 20.24
N GLU A 116 7.14 -0.42 19.36
CA GLU A 116 8.43 -0.63 18.68
C GLU A 116 8.72 0.40 17.58
N ILE A 117 7.69 1.04 17.03
CA ILE A 117 7.86 1.97 15.90
C ILE A 117 8.18 3.39 16.36
N LEU A 118 7.71 3.80 17.55
CA LEU A 118 7.81 5.17 18.06
C LEU A 118 9.23 5.73 18.03
N PRO A 119 10.28 5.02 18.54
CA PRO A 119 11.63 5.59 18.59
C PRO A 119 12.16 5.97 17.20
N SER A 120 11.85 5.19 16.17
CA SER A 120 12.30 5.45 14.80
C SER A 120 11.41 6.43 14.02
N PHE A 121 10.17 6.63 14.49
CA PHE A 121 9.20 7.46 13.81
C PHE A 121 9.40 8.95 14.11
N ASP A 122 9.64 9.27 15.39
CA ASP A 122 9.84 10.64 15.88
C ASP A 122 11.06 11.35 15.26
N GLU A 123 12.03 10.59 14.72
CA GLU A 123 13.17 11.15 14.01
C GLU A 123 12.78 11.87 12.70
N HIS A 124 11.64 11.51 12.08
CA HIS A 124 11.27 11.96 10.74
C HIS A 124 10.01 12.81 10.72
N VAL A 125 9.02 12.47 11.56
CA VAL A 125 7.74 13.19 11.68
C VAL A 125 7.30 13.09 13.15
N PRO A 126 6.80 14.17 13.77
CA PRO A 126 6.22 14.07 15.10
C PRO A 126 5.16 12.98 15.18
N SER A 127 5.30 12.03 16.10
CA SER A 127 4.31 10.99 16.30
C SER A 127 2.96 11.58 16.68
N SER A 128 1.93 11.15 15.95
CA SER A 128 0.55 11.39 16.30
C SER A 128 -0.27 10.18 15.88
N PHE A 129 -1.44 10.01 16.48
CA PHE A 129 -2.33 8.90 16.13
C PHE A 129 -2.63 8.85 14.62
N LEU A 130 -2.79 10.03 13.99
CA LEU A 130 -3.00 10.17 12.55
C LEU A 130 -1.77 9.76 11.74
N GLU A 131 -0.58 10.13 12.20
CA GLU A 131 0.65 9.80 11.47
C GLU A 131 1.01 8.32 11.53
N LEU A 132 0.69 7.65 12.66
CA LEU A 132 0.86 6.22 12.86
C LEU A 132 -0.14 5.38 12.03
N GLY A 133 -1.28 5.94 11.65
CA GLY A 133 -2.23 5.32 10.74
C GLY A 133 -2.91 4.04 11.26
N LEU A 134 -2.91 3.81 12.58
CA LEU A 134 -3.55 2.64 13.19
C LEU A 134 -5.07 2.65 13.00
N GLY A 135 -5.69 3.82 13.12
CA GLY A 135 -7.12 3.99 12.84
C GLY A 135 -7.49 3.70 11.39
N ASP A 136 -6.59 4.01 10.45
CA ASP A 136 -6.79 3.74 9.03
C ASP A 136 -6.75 2.22 8.75
N LEU A 137 -5.86 1.49 9.41
CA LEU A 137 -5.81 0.03 9.32
C LEU A 137 -7.10 -0.63 9.82
N VAL A 138 -7.63 -0.18 10.95
CA VAL A 138 -8.91 -0.68 11.49
C VAL A 138 -10.07 -0.36 10.54
N SER A 139 -10.04 0.82 9.93
CA SER A 139 -11.05 1.25 8.95
C SER A 139 -11.04 0.35 7.70
N LEU A 140 -9.85 0.09 7.15
CA LEU A 140 -9.65 -0.83 6.01
C LEU A 140 -10.11 -2.25 6.34
N TYR A 141 -9.73 -2.80 7.50
CA TYR A 141 -10.18 -4.11 7.94
C TYR A 141 -11.71 -4.19 8.02
N SER A 142 -12.32 -3.16 8.62
CA SER A 142 -13.78 -3.08 8.78
C SER A 142 -14.49 -2.99 7.44
N GLU A 143 -13.95 -2.22 6.49
CA GLU A 143 -14.50 -2.09 5.14
C GLU A 143 -14.44 -3.40 4.36
N LEU A 144 -13.27 -4.03 4.30
CA LEU A 144 -13.09 -5.33 3.65
C LEU A 144 -13.94 -6.43 4.28
N SER A 145 -14.09 -6.41 5.61
CA SER A 145 -14.98 -7.33 6.32
C SER A 145 -16.45 -7.13 5.94
N ARG A 146 -16.92 -5.87 5.81
CA ARG A 146 -18.28 -5.56 5.34
C ARG A 146 -18.52 -6.01 3.90
N LEU A 147 -17.49 -6.02 3.06
CA LEU A 147 -17.53 -6.57 1.71
C LEU A 147 -17.50 -8.11 1.68
N GLY A 148 -17.46 -8.78 2.84
CA GLY A 148 -17.41 -10.23 2.95
C GLY A 148 -16.04 -10.84 2.66
N LYS A 149 -14.97 -10.02 2.62
CA LYS A 149 -13.59 -10.42 2.32
C LYS A 149 -12.64 -9.96 3.43
N PRO A 150 -12.78 -10.43 4.67
CA PRO A 150 -11.89 -10.02 5.76
C PRO A 150 -10.43 -10.32 5.38
N PRO A 151 -9.52 -9.33 5.41
CA PRO A 151 -8.14 -9.53 4.96
C PRO A 151 -7.35 -10.30 6.02
N PRO A 152 -6.40 -11.16 5.63
CA PRO A 152 -5.38 -11.65 6.54
C PRO A 152 -4.64 -10.49 7.19
N VAL A 153 -4.36 -10.63 8.49
CA VAL A 153 -3.56 -9.68 9.27
C VAL A 153 -2.27 -10.38 9.65
N ILE A 154 -1.13 -9.81 9.27
CA ILE A 154 0.21 -10.38 9.47
C ILE A 154 0.98 -9.46 10.41
N ASP A 155 1.56 -10.02 11.47
CA ASP A 155 2.53 -9.29 12.28
C ASP A 155 3.88 -9.27 11.56
N ALA A 156 4.42 -8.07 11.31
CA ALA A 156 5.71 -7.90 10.70
C ALA A 156 6.86 -8.51 11.53
N ALA A 157 6.65 -8.75 12.84
CA ALA A 157 7.60 -9.48 13.67
C ALA A 157 7.78 -10.93 13.19
N ASP A 158 6.71 -11.58 12.74
CA ASP A 158 6.71 -12.97 12.27
C ASP A 158 7.47 -13.14 10.95
N LEU A 159 7.59 -12.06 10.16
CA LEU A 159 8.38 -12.08 8.92
C LEU A 159 9.89 -12.16 9.17
N ARG A 160 10.36 -11.90 10.40
CA ARG A 160 11.78 -11.89 10.76
C ARG A 160 12.27 -13.18 11.39
N THR A 161 11.37 -14.00 11.92
CA THR A 161 11.73 -15.12 12.80
C THR A 161 12.19 -16.36 12.04
N ASP A 162 11.64 -16.63 10.85
CA ASP A 162 12.05 -17.79 10.03
C ASP A 162 11.67 -17.60 8.54
N PRO A 163 12.31 -16.69 7.80
CA PRO A 163 12.08 -16.61 6.35
C PRO A 163 12.65 -17.85 5.65
N GLU A 164 11.83 -18.52 4.85
CA GLU A 164 12.31 -19.60 3.96
C GLU A 164 13.34 -19.05 2.97
N VAL A 165 14.41 -19.81 2.72
CA VAL A 165 15.59 -19.42 1.93
C VAL A 165 15.40 -19.68 0.44
#